data_AF-A0AAV2AG14-F1
#
_entry.id   AF-A0AAV2AG14-F1
#
_cell.length_a   1.000
_cell.length_b   1.000
_cell.length_c   1.000
_cell.angle_alpha   90.00
_cell.angle_beta   90.00
_cell.angle_gamma   90.00
#
_symmetry.space_group_name_H-M   'P 1'
#
loop_
_entity.id
_entity.type
_entity.pdbx_description
1 polymer ?
#
loop_
_entity_poly.entity_id
_entity_poly.type
_entity_poly.pdbx_seq_one_letter_code
_entity_poly.pdbx_strand_id
1 'polypeptide(L)'
;MACKDECCRKCFTFIWKLENASYCWQKTGERIESPAFILDSIDETKWKLRLYPRGQDWSNEIGFYLVRDADSKGSDSIEIEYDLSFLAQDGTILESRSPMIRSFLRKYGFGFNSFAMREDVFGARRSAFLPHDTLTARCRIWKTNGESLKEVQCFARTRIGVEKTSFLYSIKNFSTIQSVDKYFYRIKSLKNNAYLMCMVFNLPGGLNSEETISFDITPRDPNIKLTTFQLSVLDASGNGTECFRDEFWFDERIGTKRFALLRTKRMLMEEKNLYLPDDVLTIQCECAISFDVALEEIEKISYDSAPLQHNEPDGYCLDKANLLIESKSVLNGNLQSMLDDRTLFDVKLRTTNRTYPAHKCILSARSPVFKAMFSNNMKEKISEYIDIEDFDDDTITLMLQYIYTAEVKELDWETALHLYQASDMYEILTLRNVCSFYLKANLCPSDACETLVLADLHDDDDLKSYVQDFILKDIKNIVKSEEWEHLRKFNPKLAADTVHLEITDQIRL
;
A
#
# COMPACT_ATOMS: atom_id res chain seq x y z
N MET A 1 16.89 -37.27 29.14
CA MET A 1 17.99 -36.69 28.36
C MET A 1 17.62 -36.75 26.89
N ALA A 2 16.92 -35.74 26.38
CA ALA A 2 16.69 -35.50 24.95
C ALA A 2 15.91 -34.17 24.83
N CYS A 3 16.56 -33.04 25.14
CA CYS A 3 15.94 -31.71 24.93
C CYS A 3 17.00 -30.59 24.99
N LYS A 4 18.14 -30.76 24.30
CA LYS A 4 19.18 -29.72 24.21
C LYS A 4 19.89 -29.57 22.85
N ASP A 5 19.67 -30.47 21.87
CA ASP A 5 20.46 -30.47 20.62
C ASP A 5 19.76 -29.94 19.36
N GLU A 6 18.48 -29.57 19.39
CA GLU A 6 17.78 -29.04 18.20
C GLU A 6 18.11 -27.57 17.84
N CYS A 7 18.79 -26.84 18.72
CA CYS A 7 18.97 -25.38 18.57
C CYS A 7 20.24 -24.96 17.80
N CYS A 8 21.10 -25.88 17.35
CA CYS A 8 22.44 -25.54 16.81
C CYS A 8 22.73 -25.97 15.35
N ARG A 9 21.73 -26.45 14.58
CA ARG A 9 21.99 -26.89 13.19
C ARG A 9 21.85 -25.74 12.20
N LYS A 10 22.99 -25.18 11.78
CA LYS A 10 23.07 -24.15 10.73
C LYS A 10 22.37 -24.60 9.45
N CYS A 11 21.61 -23.67 8.87
CA CYS A 11 20.77 -23.93 7.70
C CYS A 11 20.69 -22.72 6.79
N PHE A 12 20.25 -22.94 5.56
CA PHE A 12 19.78 -21.85 4.72
C PHE A 12 18.30 -21.62 5.01
N THR A 13 17.93 -20.37 5.31
CA THR A 13 16.54 -19.97 5.56
C THR A 13 16.11 -19.01 4.46
N PHE A 14 15.08 -19.38 3.71
CA PHE A 14 14.40 -18.51 2.75
C PHE A 14 13.07 -18.04 3.34
N ILE A 15 12.87 -16.72 3.39
CA ILE A 15 11.64 -16.09 3.88
C ILE A 15 11.04 -15.29 2.72
N TRP A 16 9.81 -15.64 2.35
CA TRP A 16 9.08 -15.05 1.25
C TRP A 16 7.82 -14.35 1.75
N LYS A 17 7.73 -13.04 1.49
CA LYS A 17 6.53 -12.24 1.73
C LYS A 17 5.72 -12.13 0.44
N LEU A 18 4.51 -12.65 0.45
CA LEU A 18 3.52 -12.47 -0.61
C LEU A 18 2.52 -11.39 -0.18
N GLU A 19 2.70 -10.17 -0.69
CA GLU A 19 1.86 -9.02 -0.37
C GLU A 19 0.60 -8.99 -1.25
N ASN A 20 -0.48 -8.45 -0.69
CA ASN A 20 -1.83 -8.46 -1.28
C ASN A 20 -2.36 -9.88 -1.52
N ALA A 21 -2.07 -10.80 -0.60
CA ALA A 21 -2.33 -12.22 -0.75
C ALA A 21 -3.83 -12.55 -0.89
N SER A 22 -4.74 -11.77 -0.28
CA SER A 22 -6.19 -11.97 -0.48
C SER A 22 -6.62 -11.83 -1.93
N TYR A 23 -5.83 -11.12 -2.74
CA TYR A 23 -6.14 -10.84 -4.14
C TYR A 23 -5.40 -11.76 -5.12
N CYS A 24 -4.85 -12.89 -4.65
CA CYS A 24 -4.34 -13.94 -5.52
C CYS A 24 -5.41 -14.35 -6.54
N TRP A 25 -5.12 -14.12 -7.83
CA TRP A 25 -6.04 -14.43 -8.92
C TRP A 25 -5.97 -15.89 -9.37
N GLN A 26 -5.00 -16.66 -8.88
CA GLN A 26 -4.84 -18.07 -9.21
C GLN A 26 -6.11 -18.85 -8.89
N LYS A 27 -6.64 -19.55 -9.89
CA LYS A 27 -7.75 -20.50 -9.72
C LYS A 27 -7.25 -21.79 -9.05
N THR A 28 -8.19 -22.65 -8.67
CA THR A 28 -7.85 -24.01 -8.22
C THR A 28 -7.00 -24.73 -9.29
N GLY A 29 -5.88 -25.31 -8.86
CA GLY A 29 -4.89 -25.93 -9.75
C GLY A 29 -3.80 -24.98 -10.27
N GLU A 30 -3.98 -23.67 -10.11
CA GLU A 30 -2.99 -22.66 -10.50
C GLU A 30 -2.14 -22.22 -9.30
N ARG A 31 -0.97 -21.63 -9.59
CA ARG A 31 0.06 -21.36 -8.58
C ARG A 31 0.74 -20.02 -8.76
N ILE A 32 1.25 -19.49 -7.66
CA ILE A 32 2.16 -18.36 -7.62
C ILE A 32 3.52 -18.84 -7.09
N GLU A 33 4.60 -18.34 -7.67
CA GLU A 33 5.96 -18.73 -7.33
C GLU A 33 6.71 -17.55 -6.70
N SER A 34 7.65 -17.86 -5.81
CA SER A 34 8.57 -16.87 -5.25
C SER A 34 9.66 -16.51 -6.27
N PRO A 35 10.39 -15.40 -6.03
CA PRO A 35 11.69 -15.20 -6.66
C PRO A 35 12.56 -16.44 -6.48
N ALA A 36 13.37 -16.73 -7.50
CA ALA A 36 14.33 -17.83 -7.40
C ALA A 36 15.48 -17.45 -6.47
N PHE A 37 15.93 -18.41 -5.66
CA PHE A 37 17.10 -18.28 -4.80
C PHE A 37 18.11 -19.38 -5.08
N ILE A 38 19.39 -19.06 -4.88
CA ILE A 38 20.52 -19.94 -5.19
C ILE A 38 21.20 -20.37 -3.89
N LEU A 39 21.52 -21.66 -3.81
CA LEU A 39 22.26 -22.28 -2.72
C LEU A 39 23.69 -22.56 -3.19
N ASP A 40 24.59 -21.59 -3.03
CA ASP A 40 26.01 -21.74 -3.42
C ASP A 40 26.67 -22.94 -2.73
N SER A 41 26.32 -23.18 -1.47
CA SER A 41 26.84 -24.28 -0.67
C SER A 41 26.34 -25.66 -1.13
N ILE A 42 25.34 -25.71 -2.02
CA ILE A 42 24.73 -26.93 -2.52
C ILE A 42 24.78 -26.86 -4.07
N ASP A 43 25.99 -26.95 -4.63
CA ASP A 43 26.26 -26.96 -6.08
C ASP A 43 25.62 -25.82 -6.89
N GLU A 44 25.50 -24.63 -6.30
CA GLU A 44 24.81 -23.47 -6.91
C GLU A 44 23.40 -23.84 -7.41
N THR A 45 22.71 -24.71 -6.66
CA THR A 45 21.37 -25.13 -7.03
C THR A 45 20.37 -23.99 -6.86
N LYS A 46 19.51 -23.83 -7.86
CA LYS A 46 18.45 -22.83 -7.91
C LYS A 46 17.09 -23.42 -7.53
N TRP A 47 16.34 -22.67 -6.73
CA TRP A 47 15.10 -23.10 -6.08
C TRP A 47 14.05 -22.02 -6.09
N LYS A 48 12.79 -22.42 -5.97
CA LYS A 48 11.63 -21.54 -5.77
C LYS A 48 10.67 -22.15 -4.76
N LEU A 49 9.93 -21.29 -4.08
CA LEU A 49 8.71 -21.69 -3.40
C LEU A 49 7.52 -21.57 -4.33
N ARG A 50 6.55 -22.46 -4.15
CA ARG A 50 5.33 -22.52 -4.95
C ARG A 50 4.13 -22.66 -4.04
N LEU A 51 3.20 -21.74 -4.19
CA LEU A 51 1.96 -21.67 -3.43
C LEU A 51 0.77 -21.89 -4.36
N TYR A 52 -0.19 -22.71 -3.91
CA TYR A 52 -1.50 -22.90 -4.54
C TYR A 52 -2.54 -22.30 -3.61
N PRO A 53 -2.89 -21.00 -3.75
CA PRO A 53 -3.74 -20.30 -2.79
C PRO A 53 -5.14 -20.89 -2.64
N ARG A 54 -5.64 -21.56 -3.68
CA ARG A 54 -6.96 -22.22 -3.75
C ARG A 54 -6.87 -23.73 -3.95
N GLY A 55 -5.75 -24.32 -3.56
CA GLY A 55 -5.47 -25.75 -3.67
C GLY A 55 -5.11 -26.20 -5.09
N GLN A 56 -4.55 -27.41 -5.16
CA GLN A 56 -4.31 -28.11 -6.42
C GLN A 56 -5.58 -28.78 -6.95
N ASP A 57 -6.45 -29.18 -6.03
CA ASP A 57 -7.74 -29.82 -6.25
C ASP A 57 -8.83 -29.06 -5.48
N TRP A 58 -10.06 -29.57 -5.52
CA TRP A 58 -11.21 -28.94 -4.87
C TRP A 58 -11.25 -29.10 -3.33
N SER A 59 -10.13 -29.45 -2.69
CA SER A 59 -10.03 -29.61 -1.22
C SER A 59 -10.20 -28.30 -0.44
N ASN A 60 -10.08 -27.14 -1.11
CA ASN A 60 -10.08 -25.82 -0.48
C ASN A 60 -8.94 -25.61 0.54
N GLU A 61 -7.84 -26.36 0.38
CA GLU A 61 -6.65 -26.27 1.22
C GLU A 61 -5.51 -25.60 0.44
N ILE A 62 -4.69 -24.81 1.11
CA ILE A 62 -3.54 -24.14 0.51
C ILE A 62 -2.43 -25.17 0.32
N GLY A 63 -1.96 -25.30 -0.93
CA GLY A 63 -0.80 -26.14 -1.25
C GLY A 63 0.51 -25.35 -1.17
N PHE A 64 1.57 -25.94 -0.61
CA PHE A 64 2.86 -25.27 -0.45
C PHE A 64 4.04 -26.22 -0.69
N TYR A 65 4.96 -25.82 -1.57
CA TYR A 65 6.04 -26.67 -2.09
C TYR A 65 7.36 -25.93 -2.22
N LEU A 66 8.44 -26.69 -2.03
CA LEU A 66 9.78 -26.34 -2.49
C LEU A 66 10.01 -26.99 -3.85
N VAL A 67 10.57 -26.26 -4.81
CA VAL A 67 10.78 -26.73 -6.18
C VAL A 67 12.21 -26.43 -6.61
N ARG A 68 12.88 -27.40 -7.23
CA ARG A 68 14.18 -27.18 -7.87
C ARG A 68 13.98 -26.70 -9.30
N ASP A 69 14.64 -25.61 -9.67
CA ASP A 69 14.49 -25.00 -11.00
C ASP A 69 15.05 -25.92 -12.10
N ALA A 70 14.58 -25.74 -13.32
CA ALA A 70 15.03 -26.46 -14.51
C ALA A 70 16.52 -26.20 -14.81
N ASP A 71 16.93 -24.95 -14.64
CA ASP A 71 18.26 -24.41 -14.97
C ASP A 71 19.25 -24.48 -13.79
N SER A 72 18.85 -25.11 -12.68
CA SER A 72 19.67 -25.37 -11.50
C SER A 72 21.06 -25.92 -11.87
N LYS A 73 22.15 -25.61 -11.19
CA LYS A 73 23.45 -26.26 -11.49
C LYS A 73 23.58 -27.59 -10.71
N GLY A 74 24.71 -28.28 -10.89
CA GLY A 74 25.04 -29.51 -10.15
C GLY A 74 24.36 -30.78 -10.65
N SER A 75 24.39 -31.81 -9.80
CA SER A 75 23.92 -33.17 -10.08
C SER A 75 22.44 -33.24 -10.48
N ASP A 76 22.05 -34.24 -11.28
CA ASP A 76 20.67 -34.41 -11.75
C ASP A 76 19.67 -34.63 -10.62
N SER A 77 20.10 -35.35 -9.57
CA SER A 77 19.37 -35.50 -8.31
C SER A 77 20.17 -34.88 -7.18
N ILE A 78 19.46 -34.31 -6.20
CA ILE A 78 20.07 -33.81 -4.99
C ILE A 78 19.21 -34.10 -3.77
N GLU A 79 19.82 -34.69 -2.76
CA GLU A 79 19.13 -34.96 -1.51
C GLU A 79 19.34 -33.82 -0.53
N ILE A 80 18.23 -33.26 -0.05
CA ILE A 80 18.23 -32.22 0.98
C ILE A 80 17.20 -32.57 2.04
N GLU A 81 17.46 -32.08 3.24
CA GLU A 81 16.47 -32.00 4.29
C GLU A 81 15.87 -30.60 4.28
N TYR A 82 14.56 -30.48 4.40
CA TYR A 82 13.90 -29.19 4.39
C TYR A 82 12.62 -29.17 5.22
N ASP A 83 12.23 -27.98 5.65
CA ASP A 83 10.90 -27.74 6.21
C ASP A 83 10.21 -26.56 5.52
N LEU A 84 8.90 -26.48 5.75
CA LEU A 84 8.03 -25.44 5.25
C LEU A 84 7.16 -24.94 6.40
N SER A 85 6.97 -23.62 6.45
CA SER A 85 6.18 -22.96 7.51
C SER A 85 5.51 -21.68 7.00
N PHE A 86 4.33 -21.38 7.52
CA PHE A 86 3.76 -20.04 7.49
C PHE A 86 4.04 -19.35 8.82
N LEU A 87 4.43 -18.09 8.73
CA LEU A 87 4.82 -17.28 9.87
C LEU A 87 3.82 -16.16 10.09
N ALA A 88 3.61 -15.82 11.36
CA ALA A 88 2.97 -14.58 11.74
C ALA A 88 3.93 -13.40 11.53
N GLN A 89 3.44 -12.18 11.76
CA GLN A 89 4.23 -10.97 11.57
C GLN A 89 5.51 -10.93 12.43
N ASP A 90 5.45 -11.52 13.62
CA ASP A 90 6.55 -11.59 14.60
C ASP A 90 7.54 -12.75 14.33
N GLY A 91 7.30 -13.56 13.30
CA GLY A 91 8.08 -14.74 12.97
C GLY A 91 7.63 -16.03 13.68
N THR A 92 6.60 -15.96 14.52
CA THR A 92 5.99 -17.14 15.16
C THR A 92 5.46 -18.08 14.08
N ILE A 93 5.70 -19.37 14.26
CA ILE A 93 5.21 -20.40 13.34
C ILE A 93 3.71 -20.57 13.55
N LEU A 94 2.92 -20.21 12.54
CA LEU A 94 1.46 -20.38 12.57
C LEU A 94 1.03 -21.75 12.06
N GLU A 95 1.78 -22.27 11.09
CA GLU A 95 1.57 -23.56 10.45
C GLU A 95 2.94 -24.11 10.03
N SER A 96 3.19 -25.40 10.26
CA SER A 96 4.44 -26.04 9.81
C SER A 96 4.28 -27.54 9.61
N ARG A 97 5.28 -28.12 8.94
CA ARG A 97 5.43 -29.58 8.84
C ARG A 97 6.82 -29.95 9.34
N SER A 98 6.93 -31.13 9.94
CA SER A 98 8.22 -31.67 10.40
C SER A 98 9.22 -31.72 9.23
N PRO A 99 10.52 -31.49 9.49
CA PRO A 99 11.55 -31.58 8.46
C PRO A 99 11.50 -32.92 7.71
N MET A 100 11.68 -32.86 6.40
CA MET A 100 11.63 -34.01 5.50
C MET A 100 12.90 -34.11 4.69
N ILE A 101 13.39 -35.33 4.50
CA ILE A 101 14.47 -35.63 3.56
C ILE A 101 13.86 -36.08 2.24
N ARG A 102 14.24 -35.43 1.14
CA ARG A 102 13.80 -35.78 -0.22
C ARG A 102 14.94 -35.60 -1.22
N SER A 103 14.91 -36.44 -2.26
CA SER A 103 15.80 -36.32 -3.42
C SER A 103 15.08 -35.58 -4.55
N PHE A 104 15.56 -34.38 -4.88
CA PHE A 104 14.99 -33.49 -5.89
C PHE A 104 15.68 -33.63 -7.24
N LEU A 105 14.90 -34.00 -8.25
CA LEU A 105 15.26 -33.85 -9.66
C LEU A 105 14.98 -32.40 -10.11
N ARG A 106 15.70 -31.93 -11.12
CA ARG A 106 15.42 -30.65 -11.79
C ARG A 106 13.98 -30.58 -12.29
N LYS A 107 13.31 -29.43 -12.15
CA LYS A 107 11.88 -29.18 -12.47
C LYS A 107 10.87 -29.82 -11.51
N TYR A 108 11.31 -30.69 -10.61
CA TYR A 108 10.44 -31.35 -9.65
C TYR A 108 10.50 -30.65 -8.29
N GLY A 109 9.43 -30.82 -7.54
CA GLY A 109 9.29 -30.24 -6.21
C GLY A 109 8.48 -31.15 -5.30
N PHE A 110 8.69 -30.97 -4.00
CA PHE A 110 8.00 -31.70 -2.95
C PHE A 110 7.42 -30.71 -1.94
N GLY A 111 6.29 -31.09 -1.37
CA GLY A 111 5.49 -30.21 -0.52
C GLY A 111 4.20 -30.89 -0.13
N PHE A 112 3.20 -30.09 0.20
CA PHE A 112 1.96 -30.55 0.79
C PHE A 112 0.78 -29.95 0.02
N ASN A 113 -0.14 -30.81 -0.42
CA ASN A 113 -1.40 -30.39 -1.04
C ASN A 113 -2.28 -29.67 0.00
N SER A 114 -2.32 -30.22 1.22
CA SER A 114 -2.96 -29.64 2.41
C SER A 114 -1.88 -29.13 3.36
N PHE A 115 -1.40 -27.91 3.12
CA PHE A 115 -0.46 -27.26 4.03
C PHE A 115 -1.20 -26.46 5.10
N ALA A 116 -2.19 -25.66 4.71
CA ALA A 116 -3.03 -24.89 5.63
C ALA A 116 -4.48 -24.83 5.12
N MET A 117 -5.45 -24.79 6.02
CA MET A 117 -6.85 -24.55 5.66
C MET A 117 -7.01 -23.12 5.13
N ARG A 118 -7.64 -22.97 3.96
CA ARG A 118 -7.84 -21.63 3.38
C ARG A 118 -8.73 -20.76 4.28
N GLU A 119 -9.74 -21.35 4.91
CA GLU A 119 -10.64 -20.66 5.84
C GLU A 119 -9.90 -20.11 7.07
N ASP A 120 -8.87 -20.79 7.57
CA ASP A 120 -8.05 -20.27 8.66
C ASP A 120 -7.21 -19.09 8.19
N VAL A 121 -6.53 -19.23 7.05
CA VAL A 121 -5.60 -18.23 6.54
C VAL A 121 -6.30 -16.96 6.06
N PHE A 122 -7.42 -17.08 5.36
CA PHE A 122 -8.15 -15.95 4.76
C PHE A 122 -9.42 -15.55 5.54
N GLY A 123 -9.83 -16.34 6.53
CA GLY A 123 -11.02 -16.11 7.36
C GLY A 123 -10.68 -16.06 8.86
N ALA A 124 -10.91 -17.15 9.57
CA ALA A 124 -10.94 -17.22 11.04
C ALA A 124 -9.67 -16.70 11.74
N ARG A 125 -8.49 -16.93 11.16
CA ARG A 125 -7.18 -16.50 11.70
C ARG A 125 -6.49 -15.51 10.75
N ARG A 126 -7.26 -14.79 9.93
CA ARG A 126 -6.74 -13.87 8.91
C ARG A 126 -5.77 -12.83 9.48
N SER A 127 -6.07 -12.24 10.62
CA SER A 127 -5.20 -11.22 11.25
C SER A 127 -3.82 -11.76 11.60
N ALA A 128 -3.72 -13.04 11.96
CA ALA A 128 -2.47 -13.69 12.27
C ALA A 128 -1.68 -14.07 10.99
N PHE A 129 -2.35 -14.72 10.03
CA PHE A 129 -1.69 -15.21 8.81
C PHE A 129 -1.39 -14.14 7.77
N LEU A 130 -2.23 -13.11 7.69
CA LEU A 130 -2.21 -12.09 6.64
C LEU A 130 -2.18 -10.65 7.22
N PRO A 131 -1.22 -10.33 8.11
CA PRO A 131 -1.04 -8.96 8.60
C PRO A 131 -0.76 -8.03 7.41
N HIS A 132 -1.47 -6.90 7.32
CA HIS A 132 -1.42 -6.00 6.16
C HIS A 132 -1.63 -6.72 4.81
N ASP A 133 -2.44 -7.78 4.82
CA ASP A 133 -2.69 -8.65 3.67
C ASP A 133 -1.44 -9.34 3.08
N THR A 134 -0.45 -9.65 3.93
CA THR A 134 0.81 -10.26 3.52
C THR A 134 0.97 -11.65 4.11
N LEU A 135 1.06 -12.68 3.27
CA LEU A 135 1.40 -14.04 3.70
C LEU A 135 2.92 -14.20 3.79
N THR A 136 3.43 -14.61 4.95
CA THR A 136 4.87 -14.87 5.12
C THR A 136 5.13 -16.37 5.12
N ALA A 137 5.78 -16.87 4.07
CA ALA A 137 6.19 -18.26 3.92
C ALA A 137 7.68 -18.40 4.24
N ARG A 138 8.06 -19.46 4.95
CA ARG A 138 9.46 -19.79 5.24
C ARG A 138 9.78 -21.21 4.81
N CYS A 139 10.94 -21.37 4.20
CA CYS A 139 11.57 -22.66 3.96
C CYS A 139 12.96 -22.68 4.60
N ARG A 140 13.25 -23.72 5.37
CA ARG A 140 14.61 -24.00 5.83
C ARG A 140 15.15 -25.22 5.10
N ILE A 141 16.42 -25.18 4.73
CA ILE A 141 17.11 -26.24 4.00
C ILE A 141 18.41 -26.60 4.72
N TRP A 142 18.65 -27.90 4.87
CA TRP A 142 19.86 -28.49 5.42
C TRP A 142 20.46 -29.51 4.45
N LYS A 143 21.80 -29.63 4.47
CA LYS A 143 22.51 -30.75 3.85
C LYS A 143 22.30 -32.03 4.66
N THR A 144 22.13 -33.16 3.97
CA THR A 144 21.99 -34.50 4.58
C THR A 144 23.33 -35.19 4.85
N ASN A 145 24.39 -34.80 4.13
CA ASN A 145 25.69 -35.49 4.13
C ASN A 145 26.67 -35.06 5.26
N GLY A 146 26.19 -34.38 6.30
CA GLY A 146 26.98 -34.03 7.50
C GLY A 146 27.85 -32.77 7.39
N GLU A 147 27.93 -32.13 6.22
CA GLU A 147 28.55 -30.81 6.08
C GLU A 147 27.59 -29.71 6.59
N SER A 148 28.08 -28.88 7.50
CA SER A 148 27.31 -27.74 8.02
C SER A 148 27.15 -26.67 6.94
N LEU A 149 25.91 -26.24 6.68
CA LEU A 149 25.67 -25.05 5.86
C LEU A 149 26.18 -23.81 6.59
N LYS A 150 26.56 -22.76 5.83
CA LYS A 150 26.63 -21.42 6.43
C LYS A 150 25.21 -21.02 6.80
N GLU A 151 25.06 -20.39 7.96
CA GLU A 151 23.79 -19.81 8.34
C GLU A 151 23.54 -18.59 7.45
N VAL A 152 22.53 -18.71 6.61
CA VAL A 152 22.18 -17.69 5.62
C VAL A 152 20.68 -17.46 5.70
N GLN A 153 20.30 -16.19 5.77
CA GLN A 153 18.91 -15.78 5.69
C GLN A 153 18.69 -14.97 4.41
N CYS A 154 17.80 -15.46 3.55
CA CYS A 154 17.43 -14.82 2.31
C CYS A 154 15.97 -14.35 2.41
N PHE A 155 15.77 -13.05 2.24
CA PHE A 155 14.46 -12.41 2.29
C PHE A 155 14.03 -12.04 0.89
N ALA A 156 12.81 -12.41 0.53
CA ALA A 156 12.24 -12.24 -0.78
C ALA A 156 10.82 -11.69 -0.66
N ARG A 157 10.39 -10.95 -1.68
CA ARG A 157 9.04 -10.42 -1.74
C ARG A 157 8.43 -10.53 -3.12
N THR A 158 7.12 -10.72 -3.12
CA THR A 158 6.26 -10.66 -4.30
C THR A 158 5.05 -9.80 -3.94
N ARG A 159 4.73 -8.79 -4.74
CA ARG A 159 3.55 -7.94 -4.56
C ARG A 159 2.60 -8.12 -5.72
N ILE A 160 1.38 -8.56 -5.41
CA ILE A 160 0.30 -8.57 -6.39
C ILE A 160 -0.14 -7.13 -6.64
N GLY A 161 -0.25 -6.73 -7.92
CA GLY A 161 -0.78 -5.42 -8.28
C GLY A 161 -2.26 -5.35 -7.94
N VAL A 162 -2.64 -4.49 -7.01
CA VAL A 162 -4.04 -4.30 -6.62
C VAL A 162 -4.38 -2.82 -6.62
N GLU A 163 -5.57 -2.51 -7.09
CA GLU A 163 -6.19 -1.21 -6.92
C GLU A 163 -7.51 -1.34 -6.17
N LYS A 164 -7.64 -0.63 -5.06
CA LYS A 164 -8.86 -0.61 -4.23
C LYS A 164 -9.56 0.72 -4.44
N THR A 165 -10.88 0.69 -4.63
CA THR A 165 -11.69 1.88 -4.77
C THR A 165 -13.00 1.73 -4.02
N SER A 166 -13.48 2.84 -3.48
CA SER A 166 -14.76 2.95 -2.79
C SER A 166 -15.51 4.13 -3.37
N PHE A 167 -16.77 3.91 -3.75
CA PHE A 167 -17.58 4.94 -4.39
C PHE A 167 -19.06 4.77 -4.09
N LEU A 168 -19.80 5.88 -4.18
CA LEU A 168 -21.26 5.87 -4.14
C LEU A 168 -21.82 5.82 -5.56
N TYR A 169 -22.69 4.86 -5.81
CA TYR A 169 -23.47 4.77 -7.03
C TYR A 169 -24.93 5.13 -6.76
N SER A 170 -25.31 6.35 -7.14
CA SER A 170 -26.69 6.84 -7.00
C SER A 170 -27.49 6.62 -8.28
N ILE A 171 -28.59 5.88 -8.16
CA ILE A 171 -29.52 5.57 -9.23
C ILE A 171 -30.79 6.41 -9.00
N LYS A 172 -30.97 7.44 -9.82
CA LYS A 172 -32.08 8.41 -9.69
C LYS A 172 -33.37 7.88 -10.30
N ASN A 173 -34.50 8.42 -9.85
CA ASN A 173 -35.85 8.07 -10.30
C ASN A 173 -36.14 6.56 -10.18
N PHE A 174 -35.61 5.93 -9.13
CA PHE A 174 -35.55 4.47 -8.96
C PHE A 174 -36.94 3.82 -9.07
N SER A 175 -37.98 4.47 -8.56
CA SER A 175 -39.34 3.93 -8.61
C SER A 175 -39.89 3.79 -10.03
N THR A 176 -39.41 4.58 -10.97
CA THR A 176 -39.91 4.64 -12.36
C THR A 176 -39.11 3.79 -13.35
N ILE A 177 -37.98 3.22 -12.92
CA ILE A 177 -37.08 2.48 -13.81
C ILE A 177 -37.76 1.24 -14.39
N GLN A 178 -37.64 1.08 -15.71
CA GLN A 178 -38.12 -0.07 -16.46
C GLN A 178 -36.99 -1.04 -16.81
N SER A 179 -37.36 -2.26 -17.19
CA SER A 179 -36.39 -3.33 -17.47
C SER A 179 -35.46 -3.10 -18.66
N VAL A 180 -35.82 -2.16 -19.54
CA VAL A 180 -35.03 -1.78 -20.72
C VAL A 180 -33.97 -0.72 -20.41
N ASP A 181 -34.09 -0.02 -19.28
CA ASP A 181 -33.19 1.05 -18.92
C ASP A 181 -31.84 0.51 -18.45
N LYS A 182 -30.75 1.15 -18.90
CA LYS A 182 -29.38 0.80 -18.53
C LYS A 182 -28.66 1.99 -17.93
N TYR A 183 -28.13 1.82 -16.72
CA TYR A 183 -27.35 2.85 -16.04
C TYR A 183 -25.91 2.38 -15.92
N PHE A 184 -25.00 3.20 -16.40
CA PHE A 184 -23.58 2.87 -16.50
C PHE A 184 -22.79 3.59 -15.42
N TYR A 185 -21.96 2.85 -14.71
CA TYR A 185 -20.93 3.38 -13.84
C TYR A 185 -19.55 2.98 -14.39
N ARG A 186 -18.65 3.96 -14.47
CA ARG A 186 -17.27 3.75 -14.94
C ARG A 186 -16.34 3.74 -13.75
N ILE A 187 -15.79 2.57 -13.44
CA ILE A 187 -14.77 2.42 -12.42
C ILE A 187 -13.44 2.83 -13.06
N LYS A 188 -12.82 3.87 -12.51
CA LYS A 188 -11.58 4.45 -13.02
C LYS A 188 -10.43 4.18 -12.08
N SER A 189 -9.22 4.15 -12.64
CA SER A 189 -8.01 4.01 -11.87
C SER A 189 -7.74 5.29 -11.06
N LEU A 190 -7.47 5.17 -9.77
CA LEU A 190 -7.03 6.27 -8.91
C LEU A 190 -5.64 6.79 -9.28
N LYS A 191 -4.81 5.99 -9.98
CA LYS A 191 -3.43 6.35 -10.33
C LYS A 191 -3.36 7.27 -11.54
N ASN A 192 -4.17 7.00 -12.56
CA ASN A 192 -4.07 7.67 -13.86
C ASN A 192 -5.43 8.01 -14.49
N ASN A 193 -6.53 7.80 -13.77
CA ASN A 193 -7.91 8.06 -14.21
C ASN A 193 -8.36 7.22 -15.43
N ALA A 194 -7.60 6.18 -15.82
CA ALA A 194 -7.96 5.27 -16.91
C ALA A 194 -9.19 4.43 -16.55
N TYR A 195 -9.98 4.01 -17.55
CA TYR A 195 -11.15 3.18 -17.31
C TYR A 195 -10.75 1.73 -17.08
N LEU A 196 -10.91 1.25 -15.85
CA LEU A 196 -10.60 -0.14 -15.50
C LEU A 196 -11.78 -1.06 -15.83
N MET A 197 -12.99 -0.67 -15.43
CA MET A 197 -14.16 -1.53 -15.53
C MET A 197 -15.44 -0.73 -15.72
N CYS A 198 -16.39 -1.30 -16.45
CA CYS A 198 -17.74 -0.77 -16.59
C CYS A 198 -18.70 -1.64 -15.78
N MET A 199 -19.50 -1.01 -14.93
CA MET A 199 -20.59 -1.65 -14.18
C MET A 199 -21.92 -1.13 -14.72
N VAL A 200 -22.82 -2.02 -15.10
CA VAL A 200 -24.12 -1.67 -15.68
C VAL A 200 -25.22 -2.19 -14.78
N PHE A 201 -26.05 -1.31 -14.25
CA PHE A 201 -27.24 -1.68 -13.51
C PHE A 201 -28.32 -2.15 -14.49
N ASN A 202 -28.97 -3.26 -14.15
CA ASN A 202 -30.06 -3.85 -14.91
C ASN A 202 -31.19 -4.32 -13.97
N LEU A 203 -32.44 -4.13 -14.41
CA LEU A 203 -33.64 -4.72 -13.82
C LEU A 203 -34.25 -5.74 -14.80
N PRO A 204 -33.70 -6.97 -14.93
CA PRO A 204 -34.25 -7.97 -15.84
C PRO A 204 -35.74 -8.20 -15.53
N GLY A 205 -36.61 -7.89 -16.49
CA GLY A 205 -38.04 -8.14 -16.38
C GLY A 205 -38.39 -9.57 -16.80
N GLY A 206 -39.20 -10.27 -16.00
CA GLY A 206 -39.63 -11.64 -16.26
C GLY A 206 -40.86 -12.06 -15.44
N LEU A 207 -41.61 -13.04 -15.97
CA LEU A 207 -42.94 -13.46 -15.50
C LEU A 207 -43.00 -13.94 -14.03
N ASN A 208 -41.86 -14.31 -13.43
CA ASN A 208 -41.74 -14.75 -12.04
C ASN A 208 -40.59 -14.04 -11.27
N SER A 209 -39.99 -12.98 -11.83
CA SER A 209 -38.89 -12.27 -11.16
C SER A 209 -39.45 -11.07 -10.42
N GLU A 210 -39.39 -11.08 -9.09
CA GLU A 210 -39.59 -9.88 -8.27
C GLU A 210 -38.49 -8.86 -8.60
N GLU A 211 -38.63 -8.12 -9.70
CA GLU A 211 -37.76 -7.04 -10.20
C GLU A 211 -36.33 -7.07 -9.60
N THR A 212 -35.59 -8.15 -9.88
CA THR A 212 -34.30 -8.40 -9.23
C THR A 212 -33.29 -7.35 -9.68
N ILE A 213 -32.61 -6.73 -8.73
CA ILE A 213 -31.54 -5.77 -9.05
C ILE A 213 -30.29 -6.57 -9.44
N SER A 214 -29.76 -6.32 -10.63
CA SER A 214 -28.56 -7.00 -11.13
C SER A 214 -27.56 -6.04 -11.73
N PHE A 215 -26.30 -6.46 -11.76
CA PHE A 215 -25.21 -5.71 -12.35
C PHE A 215 -24.43 -6.56 -13.33
N ASP A 216 -24.10 -5.96 -14.46
CA ASP A 216 -23.12 -6.50 -15.40
C ASP A 216 -21.80 -5.76 -15.22
N ILE A 217 -20.74 -6.49 -14.92
CA ILE A 217 -19.38 -5.96 -14.85
C ILE A 217 -18.57 -6.42 -16.06
N THR A 218 -17.90 -5.48 -16.72
CA THR A 218 -17.11 -5.74 -17.92
C THR A 218 -15.75 -5.04 -17.79
N PRO A 219 -14.63 -5.79 -17.72
CA PRO A 219 -13.30 -5.20 -17.66
C PRO A 219 -13.01 -4.46 -18.98
N ARG A 220 -12.29 -3.36 -18.88
CA ARG A 220 -11.78 -2.58 -20.02
C ARG A 220 -10.28 -2.72 -20.18
N ASP A 221 -9.58 -3.05 -19.11
CA ASP A 221 -8.17 -3.42 -19.14
C ASP A 221 -8.03 -4.95 -19.20
N PRO A 222 -7.37 -5.52 -20.23
CA PRO A 222 -7.16 -6.96 -20.37
C PRO A 222 -6.21 -7.55 -19.30
N ASN A 223 -5.49 -6.72 -18.56
CA ASN A 223 -4.59 -7.16 -17.49
C ASN A 223 -5.32 -7.44 -16.17
N ILE A 224 -6.60 -7.09 -16.06
CA ILE A 224 -7.42 -7.40 -14.89
C ILE A 224 -7.60 -8.92 -14.80
N LYS A 225 -7.15 -9.52 -13.70
CA LYS A 225 -7.22 -10.96 -13.46
C LYS A 225 -8.37 -11.35 -12.53
N LEU A 226 -8.56 -10.60 -11.45
CA LEU A 226 -9.56 -10.83 -10.41
C LEU A 226 -10.18 -9.51 -10.00
N THR A 227 -11.47 -9.49 -9.68
CA THR A 227 -12.10 -8.35 -9.03
C THR A 227 -12.99 -8.81 -7.89
N THR A 228 -12.88 -8.17 -6.73
CA THR A 228 -13.76 -8.40 -5.59
C THR A 228 -14.75 -7.24 -5.48
N PHE A 229 -16.02 -7.53 -5.21
CA PHE A 229 -17.04 -6.53 -4.93
C PHE A 229 -17.67 -6.78 -3.57
N GLN A 230 -17.88 -5.70 -2.83
CA GLN A 230 -18.73 -5.63 -1.66
C GLN A 230 -19.66 -4.43 -1.85
N LEU A 231 -20.96 -4.67 -1.84
CA LEU A 231 -21.97 -3.63 -2.07
C LEU A 231 -22.88 -3.52 -0.85
N SER A 232 -23.18 -2.30 -0.48
CA SER A 232 -24.11 -1.97 0.60
C SER A 232 -25.16 -0.97 0.09
N VAL A 233 -26.43 -1.23 0.37
CA VAL A 233 -27.48 -0.23 0.14
C VAL A 233 -27.45 0.75 1.31
N LEU A 234 -27.41 2.05 1.03
CA LEU A 234 -27.45 3.08 2.05
C LEU A 234 -28.90 3.47 2.40
N ASP A 235 -29.16 3.63 3.70
CA ASP A 235 -30.38 4.26 4.18
C ASP A 235 -30.32 5.79 4.11
N ALA A 236 -31.42 6.46 4.43
CA ALA A 236 -31.57 7.91 4.42
C ALA A 236 -30.68 8.63 5.46
N SER A 237 -30.14 7.90 6.44
CA SER A 237 -29.17 8.40 7.42
C SER A 237 -27.72 8.15 6.97
N GLY A 238 -27.51 7.47 5.84
CA GLY A 238 -26.20 7.11 5.30
C GLY A 238 -25.64 5.78 5.84
N ASN A 239 -26.41 5.00 6.61
CA ASN A 239 -25.94 3.71 7.09
C ASN A 239 -26.07 2.64 6.00
N GLY A 240 -25.00 1.89 5.76
CA GLY A 240 -24.97 0.83 4.76
C GLY A 240 -25.41 -0.53 5.31
N THR A 241 -26.30 -1.21 4.60
CA THR A 241 -26.59 -2.63 4.79
C THR A 241 -25.98 -3.43 3.65
N GLU A 242 -25.03 -4.33 3.96
CA GLU A 242 -24.41 -5.20 2.96
C GLU A 242 -25.47 -6.03 2.24
N CYS A 243 -25.45 -5.99 0.92
CA CYS A 243 -26.42 -6.66 0.05
C CYS A 243 -25.78 -7.58 -0.99
N PHE A 244 -24.44 -7.56 -1.09
CA PHE A 244 -23.68 -8.40 -2.01
C PHE A 244 -22.18 -8.44 -1.63
N ARG A 245 -21.57 -9.62 -1.73
CA ARG A 245 -20.12 -9.81 -1.65
C ARG A 245 -19.71 -11.00 -2.53
N ASP A 246 -18.81 -10.80 -3.48
CA ASP A 246 -18.30 -11.88 -4.35
C ASP A 246 -16.99 -11.51 -5.06
N GLU A 247 -16.38 -12.50 -5.72
CA GLU A 247 -15.13 -12.41 -6.46
C GLU A 247 -15.31 -12.91 -7.91
N PHE A 248 -14.70 -12.21 -8.87
CA PHE A 248 -14.86 -12.48 -10.29
C PHE A 248 -13.52 -12.61 -11.01
N TRP A 249 -13.30 -13.77 -11.64
CA TRP A 249 -12.14 -14.02 -12.50
C TRP A 249 -12.41 -13.61 -13.94
N PHE A 250 -11.39 -12.98 -14.52
CA PHE A 250 -11.36 -12.60 -15.92
C PHE A 250 -10.17 -13.28 -16.59
N ASP A 251 -10.48 -14.07 -17.62
CA ASP A 251 -9.48 -14.70 -18.48
C ASP A 251 -9.21 -13.81 -19.69
N GLU A 252 -8.22 -14.16 -20.53
CA GLU A 252 -7.85 -13.41 -21.75
C GLU A 252 -9.02 -13.16 -22.72
N ARG A 253 -10.12 -13.90 -22.56
CA ARG A 253 -11.40 -13.63 -23.23
C ARG A 253 -12.24 -12.71 -22.35
N ILE A 254 -12.19 -11.41 -22.64
CA ILE A 254 -13.03 -10.37 -22.02
C ILE A 254 -14.48 -10.85 -22.04
N GLY A 255 -15.01 -11.17 -20.86
CA GLY A 255 -16.38 -11.64 -20.68
C GLY A 255 -17.08 -10.78 -19.64
N THR A 256 -18.26 -10.25 -19.99
CA THR A 256 -19.15 -9.63 -19.03
C THR A 256 -19.58 -10.67 -17.99
N LYS A 257 -19.50 -10.33 -16.71
CA LYS A 257 -20.03 -11.14 -15.60
C LYS A 257 -21.27 -10.46 -15.04
N ARG A 258 -22.28 -11.25 -14.69
CA ARG A 258 -23.53 -10.76 -14.09
C ARG A 258 -23.66 -11.26 -12.67
N PHE A 259 -24.11 -10.39 -11.78
CA PHE A 259 -24.53 -10.76 -10.43
C PHE A 259 -25.81 -10.03 -10.02
N ALA A 260 -26.45 -10.49 -8.95
CA ALA A 260 -27.69 -9.92 -8.43
C ALA A 260 -27.56 -9.58 -6.95
N LEU A 261 -28.23 -8.52 -6.52
CA LEU A 261 -28.29 -8.15 -5.11
C LEU A 261 -29.28 -9.05 -4.36
N LEU A 262 -29.06 -9.20 -3.05
CA LEU A 262 -29.99 -9.88 -2.15
C LEU A 262 -31.34 -9.14 -2.00
N ARG A 263 -31.36 -7.82 -2.22
CA ARG A 263 -32.57 -6.98 -2.13
C ARG A 263 -33.19 -6.78 -3.52
N THR A 264 -34.49 -7.03 -3.63
CA THR A 264 -35.25 -6.77 -4.86
C THR A 264 -35.74 -5.33 -4.91
N LYS A 265 -36.10 -4.83 -6.11
CA LYS A 265 -36.72 -3.50 -6.23
C LYS A 265 -38.01 -3.41 -5.41
N ARG A 266 -38.83 -4.46 -5.37
CA ARG A 266 -40.04 -4.52 -4.53
C ARG A 266 -39.73 -4.27 -3.05
N MET A 267 -38.74 -4.97 -2.49
CA MET A 267 -38.35 -4.80 -1.07
C MET A 267 -37.91 -3.37 -0.77
N LEU A 268 -37.13 -2.76 -1.66
CA LEU A 268 -36.68 -1.37 -1.47
C LEU A 268 -37.84 -0.36 -1.60
N MET A 269 -38.83 -0.66 -2.44
CA MET A 269 -40.04 0.16 -2.61
C MET A 269 -41.00 0.06 -1.41
N GLU A 270 -41.04 -1.08 -0.71
CA GLU A 270 -41.81 -1.24 0.54
C GLU A 270 -41.26 -0.34 1.65
N GLU A 271 -39.95 -0.13 1.68
CA GLU A 271 -39.26 0.74 2.66
C GLU A 271 -38.73 2.03 2.00
N LYS A 272 -39.53 2.63 1.09
CA LYS A 272 -39.12 3.78 0.27
C LYS A 272 -38.56 4.95 1.09
N ASN A 273 -39.18 5.29 2.22
CA ASN A 273 -38.73 6.39 3.07
C ASN A 273 -37.36 6.14 3.69
N LEU A 274 -36.97 4.88 3.84
CA LEU A 274 -35.70 4.48 4.44
C LEU A 274 -34.59 4.42 3.39
N TYR A 275 -34.80 3.76 2.25
CA TYR A 275 -33.72 3.50 1.29
C TYR A 275 -33.74 4.38 0.03
N LEU A 276 -34.81 5.12 -0.21
CA LEU A 276 -35.01 5.89 -1.44
C LEU A 276 -35.37 7.36 -1.15
N PRO A 277 -34.59 8.09 -0.33
CA PRO A 277 -34.76 9.52 -0.17
C PRO A 277 -34.67 10.21 -1.55
N ASP A 278 -35.61 11.11 -1.83
CA ASP A 278 -35.74 11.79 -3.14
C ASP A 278 -35.82 10.85 -4.36
N ASP A 279 -36.32 9.61 -4.16
CA ASP A 279 -36.40 8.57 -5.19
C ASP A 279 -35.03 8.13 -5.75
N VAL A 280 -33.97 8.24 -4.94
CA VAL A 280 -32.60 7.85 -5.29
C VAL A 280 -32.18 6.63 -4.50
N LEU A 281 -31.87 5.53 -5.20
CA LEU A 281 -31.17 4.40 -4.59
C LEU A 281 -29.67 4.69 -4.56
N THR A 282 -29.07 4.74 -3.37
CA THR A 282 -27.62 4.91 -3.23
C THR A 282 -26.97 3.62 -2.78
N ILE A 283 -26.00 3.14 -3.55
CA ILE A 283 -25.24 1.93 -3.27
C ILE A 283 -23.80 2.35 -2.99
N GLN A 284 -23.30 2.01 -1.80
CA GLN A 284 -21.88 2.08 -1.52
C GLN A 284 -21.21 0.84 -2.12
N CYS A 285 -20.28 1.08 -3.03
CA CYS A 285 -19.52 0.05 -3.71
C CYS A 285 -18.07 0.09 -3.22
N GLU A 286 -17.60 -1.01 -2.64
CA GLU A 286 -16.19 -1.25 -2.38
C GLU A 286 -15.72 -2.33 -3.33
N CYS A 287 -14.69 -2.03 -4.14
CA CYS A 287 -14.10 -3.04 -5.00
C CYS A 287 -12.57 -3.00 -4.98
N ALA A 288 -11.99 -4.18 -5.19
CA ALA A 288 -10.56 -4.33 -5.37
C ALA A 288 -10.29 -5.09 -6.67
N ILE A 289 -9.44 -4.53 -7.51
CA ILE A 289 -9.10 -5.05 -8.83
C ILE A 289 -7.66 -5.53 -8.77
N SER A 290 -7.45 -6.83 -8.97
CA SER A 290 -6.14 -7.44 -9.07
C SER A 290 -5.68 -7.53 -10.52
N PHE A 291 -4.42 -7.23 -10.71
CA PHE A 291 -3.66 -7.37 -11.94
C PHE A 291 -2.64 -8.51 -11.77
N ASP A 292 -1.57 -8.49 -12.57
CA ASP A 292 -0.44 -9.39 -12.44
C ASP A 292 0.49 -9.02 -11.26
N VAL A 293 1.61 -9.74 -11.12
CA VAL A 293 2.68 -9.42 -10.17
C VAL A 293 3.26 -8.04 -10.52
N ALA A 294 3.10 -7.08 -9.60
CA ALA A 294 3.63 -5.73 -9.75
C ALA A 294 5.11 -5.63 -9.34
N LEU A 295 5.57 -6.54 -8.48
CA LEU A 295 6.96 -6.58 -8.03
C LEU A 295 7.35 -7.99 -7.60
N GLU A 296 8.57 -8.40 -7.95
CA GLU A 296 9.19 -9.65 -7.55
C GLU A 296 10.70 -9.43 -7.36
N GLU A 297 11.23 -9.60 -6.14
CA GLU A 297 12.65 -9.37 -5.86
C GLU A 297 13.19 -10.13 -4.63
N ILE A 298 14.52 -10.31 -4.59
CA ILE A 298 15.26 -10.70 -3.39
C ILE A 298 15.68 -9.42 -2.66
N GLU A 299 15.09 -9.16 -1.48
CA GLU A 299 15.32 -7.93 -0.72
C GLU A 299 16.71 -7.90 -0.07
N LYS A 300 17.11 -9.01 0.55
CA LYS A 300 18.32 -9.07 1.36
C LYS A 300 18.80 -10.51 1.51
N ILE A 301 20.11 -10.68 1.50
CA ILE A 301 20.78 -11.91 1.94
C ILE A 301 21.71 -11.56 3.09
N SER A 302 21.54 -12.23 4.23
CA SER A 302 22.35 -12.06 5.44
C SER A 302 23.21 -13.30 5.65
N TYR A 303 24.50 -13.08 5.91
CA TYR A 303 25.49 -14.10 6.22
C TYR A 303 26.06 -13.80 7.63
N ASP A 304 26.26 -14.83 8.45
CA ASP A 304 26.64 -14.66 9.85
C ASP A 304 27.87 -13.75 10.09
N SER A 305 27.69 -12.81 11.01
CA SER A 305 28.70 -12.14 11.82
C SER A 305 28.57 -12.69 13.27
N ALA A 306 29.69 -12.88 13.97
CA ALA A 306 29.90 -13.59 15.25
C ALA A 306 28.84 -13.50 16.40
N PRO A 307 28.83 -14.47 17.34
CA PRO A 307 27.70 -14.74 18.24
C PRO A 307 27.66 -13.84 19.48
N LEU A 308 26.46 -13.43 19.89
CA LEU A 308 26.21 -12.88 21.22
C LEU A 308 25.71 -13.98 22.16
N GLN A 309 26.33 -14.03 23.34
CA GLN A 309 26.17 -15.02 24.38
C GLN A 309 24.78 -15.00 25.02
N HIS A 310 24.32 -16.19 25.40
CA HIS A 310 23.17 -16.43 26.25
C HIS A 310 23.16 -15.54 27.50
N ASN A 311 22.03 -14.87 27.72
CA ASN A 311 21.43 -14.68 29.04
C ASN A 311 19.91 -14.67 28.82
N GLU A 312 19.21 -15.74 29.19
CA GLU A 312 17.85 -15.58 29.74
C GLU A 312 17.99 -15.21 31.22
N PRO A 313 17.08 -14.38 31.75
CA PRO A 313 15.91 -14.98 32.35
C PRO A 313 14.58 -14.30 31.99
N ASP A 314 13.56 -15.15 31.93
CA ASP A 314 12.16 -14.98 32.33
C ASP A 314 11.31 -13.83 31.80
N GLY A 315 10.23 -14.23 31.12
CA GLY A 315 8.91 -13.64 31.33
C GLY A 315 8.49 -12.53 30.37
N TYR A 316 7.40 -12.80 29.65
CA TYR A 316 6.61 -11.90 28.81
C TYR A 316 7.22 -11.55 27.44
N CYS A 317 6.62 -12.07 26.36
CA CYS A 317 6.73 -11.43 25.05
C CYS A 317 5.33 -11.10 24.55
N LEU A 318 4.95 -9.87 24.89
CA LEU A 318 3.83 -9.13 24.35
C LEU A 318 4.02 -8.94 22.84
N ASP A 319 2.90 -8.85 22.15
CA ASP A 319 2.69 -8.72 20.71
C ASP A 319 3.63 -7.67 20.04
N LYS A 320 4.77 -8.08 19.42
CA LYS A 320 5.86 -7.16 19.01
C LYS A 320 5.49 -6.11 17.97
N ALA A 321 4.47 -6.32 17.12
CA ALA A 321 4.02 -5.31 16.15
C ALA A 321 3.08 -4.28 16.82
N ASN A 322 2.21 -4.73 17.73
CA ASN A 322 1.44 -3.84 18.59
C ASN A 322 2.34 -3.14 19.61
N LEU A 323 3.37 -3.78 20.15
CA LEU A 323 4.45 -3.15 20.92
C LEU A 323 5.29 -2.20 20.08
N LEU A 324 5.45 -2.40 18.76
CA LEU A 324 6.19 -1.46 17.90
C LEU A 324 5.31 -0.28 17.47
N ILE A 325 4.00 -0.48 17.29
CA ILE A 325 3.03 0.58 17.05
C ILE A 325 2.75 1.35 18.35
N GLU A 326 2.63 0.65 19.47
CA GLU A 326 2.49 1.19 20.83
C GLU A 326 3.81 1.80 21.28
N SER A 327 4.98 1.20 21.05
CA SER A 327 6.27 1.86 21.37
C SER A 327 6.58 3.00 20.42
N LYS A 328 6.15 2.96 19.15
CA LYS A 328 6.24 4.12 18.25
C LYS A 328 5.28 5.21 18.68
N SER A 329 4.05 4.87 19.06
CA SER A 329 3.04 5.80 19.61
C SER A 329 3.48 6.39 20.96
N VAL A 330 4.08 5.57 21.82
CA VAL A 330 4.64 5.97 23.12
C VAL A 330 5.89 6.82 22.90
N LEU A 331 6.81 6.45 22.01
CA LEU A 331 7.98 7.27 21.67
C LEU A 331 7.55 8.62 21.08
N ASN A 332 6.63 8.62 20.11
CA ASN A 332 6.05 9.83 19.55
C ASN A 332 5.38 10.68 20.63
N GLY A 333 4.61 10.06 21.53
CA GLY A 333 3.98 10.73 22.66
C GLY A 333 4.99 11.28 23.68
N ASN A 334 6.09 10.56 23.94
CA ASN A 334 7.17 11.00 24.82
C ASN A 334 7.98 12.15 24.21
N LEU A 335 8.24 12.11 22.90
CA LEU A 335 8.88 13.22 22.19
C LEU A 335 7.94 14.44 22.11
N GLN A 336 6.63 14.22 21.89
CA GLN A 336 5.63 15.28 21.94
C GLN A 336 5.59 15.92 23.34
N SER A 337 5.62 15.12 24.42
CA SER A 337 5.62 15.67 25.78
C SER A 337 6.89 16.49 26.06
N MET A 338 8.04 16.15 25.48
CA MET A 338 9.24 17.00 25.57
C MET A 338 9.03 18.38 24.94
N LEU A 339 8.27 18.47 23.85
CA LEU A 339 7.90 19.74 23.21
C LEU A 339 6.87 20.52 24.05
N ASP A 340 5.87 19.82 24.59
CA ASP A 340 4.76 20.43 25.34
C ASP A 340 5.18 20.91 26.74
N ASP A 341 5.95 20.10 27.46
CA ASP A 341 6.41 20.38 28.84
C ASP A 341 7.51 21.46 28.88
N ARG A 342 8.17 21.71 27.75
CA ARG A 342 9.24 22.72 27.60
C ARG A 342 10.37 22.53 28.62
N THR A 343 10.77 21.29 28.86
CA THR A 343 11.87 20.94 29.77
C THR A 343 13.12 20.59 28.99
N LEU A 344 14.32 20.79 29.58
CA LEU A 344 15.63 20.43 29.00
C LEU A 344 15.94 21.00 27.61
N PHE A 345 15.20 22.03 27.16
CA PHE A 345 15.51 22.74 25.91
C PHE A 345 16.88 23.44 26.01
N ASP A 346 17.59 23.47 24.89
CA ASP A 346 18.91 24.09 24.74
C ASP A 346 18.96 25.08 23.56
N VAL A 347 17.80 25.34 22.94
CA VAL A 347 17.60 26.37 21.92
C VAL A 347 16.14 26.88 21.94
N LYS A 348 15.92 28.07 21.42
CA LYS A 348 14.60 28.68 21.20
C LYS A 348 14.48 29.15 19.76
N LEU A 349 13.43 28.71 19.06
CA LEU A 349 13.05 29.30 17.77
C LEU A 349 12.16 30.51 18.04
N ARG A 350 12.43 31.65 17.42
CA ARG A 350 11.68 32.89 17.64
C ARG A 350 11.08 33.37 16.33
N THR A 351 9.75 33.43 16.30
CA THR A 351 9.00 34.15 15.27
C THR A 351 8.79 35.59 15.73
N THR A 352 8.18 36.41 14.88
CA THR A 352 7.83 37.81 15.20
C THR A 352 6.98 37.91 16.48
N ASN A 353 6.09 36.95 16.71
CA ASN A 353 5.09 37.02 17.77
C ASN A 353 5.33 36.04 18.93
N ARG A 354 6.11 34.97 18.70
CA ARG A 354 6.23 33.86 19.65
C ARG A 354 7.64 33.29 19.73
N THR A 355 7.90 32.57 20.82
CA THR A 355 9.15 31.85 21.03
C THR A 355 8.86 30.41 21.44
N TYR A 356 9.55 29.48 20.80
CA TYR A 356 9.36 28.03 20.89
C TYR A 356 10.62 27.38 21.45
N PRO A 357 10.63 26.95 22.72
CA PRO A 357 11.72 26.14 23.27
C PRO A 357 11.83 24.80 22.53
N ALA A 358 13.04 24.38 22.18
CA ALA A 358 13.30 23.15 21.43
C ALA A 358 14.67 22.55 21.77
N HIS A 359 14.97 21.39 21.15
CA HIS A 359 16.17 20.61 21.43
C HIS A 359 17.07 20.54 20.19
N LYS A 360 18.31 21.05 20.28
CA LYS A 360 19.29 21.09 19.18
C LYS A 360 19.53 19.70 18.60
N CYS A 361 19.60 18.66 19.44
CA CYS A 361 19.83 17.29 19.01
C CYS A 361 18.69 16.73 18.15
N ILE A 362 17.42 16.98 18.52
CA ILE A 362 16.24 16.53 17.77
C ILE A 362 16.14 17.29 16.45
N LEU A 363 16.26 18.63 16.49
CA LEU A 363 16.26 19.46 15.29
C LEU A 363 17.36 19.04 14.31
N SER A 364 18.59 18.81 14.80
CA SER A 364 19.72 18.35 13.98
C SER A 364 19.51 16.96 13.37
N ALA A 365 18.83 16.06 14.08
CA ALA A 365 18.57 14.71 13.58
C ALA A 365 17.54 14.69 12.44
N ARG A 366 16.66 15.70 12.40
CA ARG A 366 15.49 15.76 11.51
C ARG A 366 15.60 16.79 10.40
N SER A 367 16.58 17.69 10.48
CA SER A 367 16.84 18.74 9.49
C SER A 367 18.36 18.93 9.32
N PRO A 368 18.90 18.68 8.11
CA PRO A 368 20.29 19.00 7.78
C PRO A 368 20.61 20.48 7.97
N VAL A 369 19.66 21.39 7.71
CA VAL A 369 19.82 22.84 7.89
C VAL A 369 20.04 23.18 9.36
N PHE A 370 19.19 22.70 10.26
CA PHE A 370 19.41 22.88 11.70
C PHE A 370 20.72 22.23 12.15
N LYS A 371 21.05 21.03 11.65
CA LYS A 371 22.33 20.38 11.95
C LYS A 371 23.52 21.24 11.54
N ALA A 372 23.48 21.87 10.37
CA ALA A 372 24.52 22.76 9.88
C ALA A 372 24.61 24.03 10.74
N MET A 373 23.48 24.65 11.11
CA MET A 373 23.41 25.81 12.01
C MET A 373 24.11 25.53 13.36
N PHE A 374 23.94 24.34 13.93
CA PHE A 374 24.51 23.99 15.24
C PHE A 374 25.93 23.42 15.18
N SER A 375 26.34 22.81 14.06
CA SER A 375 27.65 22.16 13.94
C SER A 375 28.75 23.11 13.47
N ASN A 376 28.42 24.04 12.58
CA ASN A 376 29.37 24.99 11.98
C ASN A 376 29.61 26.20 12.90
N ASN A 377 30.71 26.93 12.73
CA ASN A 377 31.01 28.16 13.49
C ASN A 377 30.11 29.34 13.08
N MET A 378 28.80 29.13 13.01
CA MET A 378 27.80 30.18 12.75
C MET A 378 27.31 30.79 14.07
N LYS A 379 26.64 31.95 14.00
CA LYS A 379 26.17 32.68 15.20
C LYS A 379 25.25 31.83 16.06
N GLU A 380 24.48 30.96 15.41
CA GLU A 380 23.49 30.04 15.95
C GLU A 380 24.13 28.92 16.79
N LYS A 381 25.41 28.61 16.59
CA LYS A 381 26.14 27.63 17.41
C LYS A 381 26.29 28.09 18.86
N ILE A 382 26.46 29.40 19.07
CA ILE A 382 26.69 30.02 20.38
C ILE A 382 25.41 30.72 20.89
N SER A 383 24.50 31.06 19.98
CA SER A 383 23.20 31.65 20.32
C SER A 383 22.25 30.62 20.96
N GLU A 384 21.46 31.09 21.92
CA GLU A 384 20.30 30.36 22.45
C GLU A 384 19.05 30.54 21.57
N TYR A 385 19.08 31.47 20.61
CA TYR A 385 17.95 31.85 19.76
C TYR A 385 18.26 31.63 18.28
N ILE A 386 17.26 31.11 17.55
CA ILE A 386 17.19 31.12 16.08
C ILE A 386 15.99 31.96 15.71
N ASP A 387 16.22 33.03 14.95
CA ASP A 387 15.17 33.89 14.44
C ASP A 387 14.61 33.31 13.13
N ILE A 388 13.28 33.15 13.08
CA ILE A 388 12.54 32.66 11.93
C ILE A 388 11.53 33.74 11.54
N GLU A 389 11.89 34.53 10.53
CA GLU A 389 11.10 35.69 10.10
C GLU A 389 10.13 35.35 8.96
N ASP A 390 10.40 34.28 8.21
CA ASP A 390 9.70 33.95 6.96
C ASP A 390 8.39 33.17 7.14
N PHE A 391 8.09 32.71 8.36
CA PHE A 391 6.95 31.81 8.61
C PHE A 391 6.15 32.22 9.85
N ASP A 392 4.83 32.04 9.77
CA ASP A 392 3.90 32.33 10.86
C ASP A 392 3.97 31.30 11.99
N ASP A 393 3.30 31.63 13.10
CA ASP A 393 3.30 30.84 14.32
C ASP A 393 2.68 29.44 14.16
N ASP A 394 1.70 29.29 13.28
CA ASP A 394 0.98 28.03 13.04
C ASP A 394 1.85 27.09 12.20
N THR A 395 2.47 27.62 11.15
CA THR A 395 3.45 26.90 10.31
C THR A 395 4.61 26.35 11.15
N ILE A 396 5.20 27.17 12.03
CA ILE A 396 6.28 26.72 12.91
C ILE A 396 5.81 25.72 13.96
N THR A 397 4.59 25.87 14.45
CA THR A 397 4.00 24.89 15.38
C THR A 397 3.86 23.52 14.72
N LEU A 398 3.31 23.45 13.50
CA LEU A 398 3.12 22.20 12.75
C LEU A 398 4.45 21.58 12.33
N MET A 399 5.41 22.40 11.89
CA MET A 399 6.76 21.93 11.56
C MET A 399 7.44 21.30 12.78
N LEU A 400 7.35 21.94 13.95
CA LEU A 400 7.90 21.40 15.20
C LEU A 400 7.18 20.12 15.61
N GLN A 401 5.85 20.07 15.56
CA GLN A 401 5.11 18.83 15.85
C GLN A 401 5.57 17.68 14.96
N TYR A 402 5.74 17.92 13.65
CA TYR A 402 6.22 16.90 12.73
C TYR A 402 7.66 16.48 13.00
N ILE A 403 8.55 17.41 13.36
CA ILE A 403 9.94 17.07 13.71
C ILE A 403 9.98 16.08 14.87
N TYR A 404 9.13 16.27 15.88
CA TYR A 404 9.11 15.44 17.09
C TYR A 404 8.31 14.15 16.95
N THR A 405 7.29 14.10 16.09
CA THR A 405 6.34 12.97 16.04
C THR A 405 6.24 12.28 14.68
N ALA A 406 6.71 12.93 13.62
CA ALA A 406 6.51 12.53 12.22
C ALA A 406 5.03 12.42 11.81
N GLU A 407 4.13 13.12 12.50
CA GLU A 407 2.70 13.18 12.22
C GLU A 407 2.26 14.60 11.87
N VAL A 408 1.29 14.72 10.96
CA VAL A 408 0.58 15.97 10.65
C VAL A 408 -0.91 15.68 10.84
N LYS A 409 -1.57 16.38 11.76
CA LYS A 409 -2.94 16.05 12.19
C LYS A 409 -4.01 16.67 11.30
N GLU A 410 -3.81 17.91 10.87
CA GLU A 410 -4.78 18.67 10.07
C GLU A 410 -4.02 19.52 9.05
N LEU A 411 -4.49 19.51 7.80
CA LEU A 411 -3.99 20.35 6.71
C LEU A 411 -5.18 20.91 5.95
N ASP A 412 -5.20 22.22 5.81
CA ASP A 412 -5.93 22.95 4.78
C ASP A 412 -4.97 23.43 3.68
N TRP A 413 -5.49 24.09 2.65
CA TRP A 413 -4.71 24.56 1.51
C TRP A 413 -3.60 25.55 1.90
N GLU A 414 -3.93 26.60 2.65
CA GLU A 414 -3.00 27.68 3.02
C GLU A 414 -1.91 27.14 3.96
N THR A 415 -2.33 26.35 4.96
CA THR A 415 -1.42 25.68 5.87
C THR A 415 -0.49 24.71 5.13
N ALA A 416 -0.98 23.95 4.16
CA ALA A 416 -0.15 23.02 3.38
C ALA A 416 0.87 23.75 2.51
N LEU A 417 0.52 24.92 1.97
CA LEU A 417 1.41 25.76 1.17
C LEU A 417 2.58 26.29 2.00
N HIS A 418 2.29 26.92 3.15
CA HIS A 418 3.32 27.45 4.03
C HIS A 418 4.18 26.35 4.65
N LEU A 419 3.56 25.22 5.03
CA LEU A 419 4.30 24.09 5.59
C LEU A 419 5.19 23.41 4.54
N TYR A 420 4.75 23.36 3.28
CA TYR A 420 5.58 22.91 2.15
C TYR A 420 6.83 23.79 2.04
N GLN A 421 6.67 25.11 1.99
CA GLN A 421 7.78 26.08 1.91
C GLN A 421 8.75 25.94 3.07
N ALA A 422 8.23 25.90 4.31
CA ALA A 422 9.05 25.73 5.50
C ALA A 422 9.80 24.41 5.49
N SER A 423 9.12 23.31 5.12
CA SER A 423 9.75 21.99 5.09
C SER A 423 10.85 21.88 4.05
N ASP A 424 10.74 22.57 2.91
CA ASP A 424 11.80 22.62 1.91
C ASP A 424 12.99 23.47 2.39
N MET A 425 12.72 24.66 2.91
CA MET A 425 13.74 25.58 3.45
C MET A 425 14.57 24.96 4.59
N TYR A 426 13.97 24.11 5.41
CA TYR A 426 14.66 23.38 6.48
C TYR A 426 15.08 21.95 6.08
N GLU A 427 14.96 21.58 4.80
CA GLU A 427 15.31 20.28 4.24
C GLU A 427 14.67 19.07 4.96
N ILE A 428 13.42 19.23 5.40
CA ILE A 428 12.59 18.17 5.99
C ILE A 428 11.81 17.48 4.86
N LEU A 429 12.53 16.80 3.97
CA LEU A 429 12.00 16.28 2.70
C LEU A 429 10.76 15.38 2.86
N THR A 430 10.67 14.60 3.94
CA THR A 430 9.51 13.74 4.18
C THR A 430 8.24 14.55 4.49
N LEU A 431 8.36 15.71 5.13
CA LEU A 431 7.25 16.65 5.34
C LEU A 431 6.87 17.35 4.04
N ARG A 432 7.88 17.79 3.27
CA ARG A 432 7.67 18.39 1.94
C ARG A 432 6.84 17.50 1.04
N ASN A 433 7.15 16.20 1.02
CA ASN A 433 6.41 15.22 0.21
C ASN A 433 4.97 15.02 0.70
N VAL A 434 4.72 15.07 2.02
CA VAL A 434 3.36 15.01 2.58
C VAL A 434 2.54 16.21 2.13
N CYS A 435 3.10 17.41 2.21
CA CYS A 435 2.45 18.63 1.75
C CYS A 435 2.23 18.63 0.22
N SER A 436 3.24 18.22 -0.56
CA SER A 436 3.15 18.10 -2.03
C SER A 436 2.03 17.14 -2.44
N PHE A 437 1.92 15.98 -1.78
CA PHE A 437 0.82 15.04 -2.02
C PHE A 437 -0.56 15.65 -1.75
N TYR A 438 -0.69 16.39 -0.65
CA TYR A 438 -1.92 17.09 -0.31
C TYR A 438 -2.28 18.17 -1.34
N LEU A 439 -1.31 18.99 -1.74
CA LEU A 439 -1.50 20.05 -2.75
C LEU A 439 -1.96 19.45 -4.08
N LYS A 440 -1.37 18.33 -4.53
CA LYS A 440 -1.81 17.62 -5.75
C LYS A 440 -3.24 17.11 -5.64
N ALA A 441 -3.61 16.51 -4.52
CA ALA A 441 -4.93 15.91 -4.33
C ALA A 441 -6.06 16.94 -4.26
N ASN A 442 -5.76 18.19 -3.85
CA ASN A 442 -6.74 19.25 -3.62
C ASN A 442 -6.59 20.45 -4.57
N LEU A 443 -5.69 20.37 -5.57
CA LEU A 443 -5.43 21.43 -6.52
C LEU A 443 -6.71 21.82 -7.27
N CYS A 444 -7.01 23.12 -7.32
CA CYS A 444 -8.12 23.66 -8.09
C CYS A 444 -7.65 24.72 -9.10
N PRO A 445 -8.51 25.13 -10.07
CA PRO A 445 -8.10 26.04 -11.14
C PRO A 445 -7.57 27.41 -10.69
N SER A 446 -8.09 27.98 -9.59
CA SER A 446 -7.61 29.27 -9.09
C SER A 446 -6.18 29.20 -8.53
N ASP A 447 -5.79 28.06 -7.99
CA ASP A 447 -4.52 27.93 -7.25
C ASP A 447 -3.40 27.35 -8.12
N ALA A 448 -3.73 26.88 -9.33
CA ALA A 448 -2.82 26.21 -10.23
C ALA A 448 -1.63 27.09 -10.66
N CYS A 449 -1.86 28.36 -10.96
CA CYS A 449 -0.79 29.26 -11.37
C CYS A 449 0.18 29.55 -10.22
N GLU A 450 -0.34 29.77 -9.01
CA GLU A 450 0.47 30.02 -7.82
C GLU A 450 1.27 28.77 -7.43
N THR A 451 0.63 27.61 -7.43
CA THR A 451 1.29 26.33 -7.12
C THR A 451 2.37 25.98 -8.15
N LEU A 452 2.18 26.36 -9.41
CA LEU A 452 3.20 26.19 -10.46
C LEU A 452 4.44 27.03 -10.18
N VAL A 453 4.27 28.30 -9.80
CA VAL A 453 5.38 29.18 -9.39
C VAL A 453 6.08 28.60 -8.18
N LEU A 454 5.30 28.12 -7.20
CA LEU A 454 5.84 27.54 -5.99
C LEU A 454 6.70 26.30 -6.29
N ALA A 455 6.19 25.38 -7.10
CA ALA A 455 6.91 24.16 -7.46
C ALA A 455 8.20 24.46 -8.25
N ASP A 456 8.19 25.47 -9.13
CA ASP A 456 9.37 25.94 -9.84
C ASP A 456 10.39 26.58 -8.90
N LEU A 457 9.93 27.40 -7.95
CA LEU A 457 10.79 28.08 -6.97
C LEU A 457 11.54 27.09 -6.06
N HIS A 458 10.91 25.97 -5.72
CA HIS A 458 11.45 24.95 -4.83
C HIS A 458 12.10 23.75 -5.57
N ASP A 459 12.32 23.87 -6.89
CA ASP A 459 12.90 22.81 -7.73
C ASP A 459 12.20 21.45 -7.56
N ASP A 460 10.88 21.45 -7.38
CA ASP A 460 10.06 20.25 -7.24
C ASP A 460 9.45 19.85 -8.58
N ASP A 461 10.25 19.15 -9.38
CA ASP A 461 9.86 18.70 -10.72
C ASP A 461 8.60 17.82 -10.72
N ASP A 462 8.36 17.06 -9.65
CA ASP A 462 7.20 16.18 -9.53
C ASP A 462 5.91 16.98 -9.28
N LEU A 463 5.94 18.00 -8.41
CA LEU A 463 4.81 18.91 -8.24
C LEU A 463 4.61 19.79 -9.48
N LYS A 464 5.69 20.33 -10.04
CA LYS A 464 5.68 21.20 -11.21
C LYS A 464 5.04 20.49 -12.41
N SER A 465 5.50 19.28 -12.73
CA SER A 465 4.96 18.50 -13.85
C SER A 465 3.46 18.21 -13.66
N TYR A 466 3.05 17.85 -12.44
CA TYR A 466 1.65 17.59 -12.13
C TYR A 466 0.76 18.83 -12.34
N VAL A 467 1.21 20.00 -11.88
CA VAL A 467 0.47 21.26 -12.01
C VAL A 467 0.43 21.72 -13.47
N GLN A 468 1.52 21.53 -14.22
CA GLN A 468 1.54 21.79 -15.67
C GLN A 468 0.51 20.91 -16.39
N ASP A 469 0.48 19.61 -16.14
CA ASP A 469 -0.54 18.71 -16.70
C ASP A 469 -1.96 19.12 -16.33
N PHE A 470 -2.16 19.62 -15.10
CA PHE A 470 -3.44 20.13 -14.64
C PHE A 470 -3.85 21.38 -15.44
N ILE A 471 -2.94 22.33 -15.63
CA ILE A 471 -3.18 23.55 -16.42
C ILE A 471 -3.48 23.19 -17.88
N LEU A 472 -2.71 22.29 -18.49
CA LEU A 472 -2.88 21.90 -19.88
C LEU A 472 -4.26 21.29 -20.17
N LYS A 473 -4.81 20.51 -19.22
CA LYS A 473 -6.16 19.92 -19.34
C LYS A 473 -7.28 20.94 -19.47
N ASP A 474 -7.13 22.13 -18.90
CA ASP A 474 -8.10 23.23 -19.01
C ASP A 474 -7.47 24.56 -19.46
N ILE A 475 -6.48 24.45 -20.36
CA ILE A 475 -5.68 25.60 -20.81
C ILE A 475 -6.56 26.73 -21.38
N LYS A 476 -7.69 26.40 -22.02
CA LYS A 476 -8.59 27.37 -22.65
C LYS A 476 -9.27 28.32 -21.65
N ASN A 477 -9.51 27.84 -20.43
CA ASN A 477 -10.12 28.64 -19.37
C ASN A 477 -9.03 29.31 -18.53
N ILE A 478 -7.98 28.58 -18.18
CA ILE A 478 -6.90 29.09 -17.32
C ILE A 478 -6.15 30.24 -17.99
N VAL A 479 -5.84 30.18 -19.29
CA VAL A 479 -5.12 31.28 -19.97
C VAL A 479 -5.91 32.59 -20.05
N LYS A 480 -7.21 32.58 -19.75
CA LYS A 480 -8.07 33.77 -19.69
C LYS A 480 -8.25 34.30 -18.27
N SER A 481 -7.72 33.61 -17.27
CA SER A 481 -7.89 33.94 -15.86
C SER A 481 -6.93 35.06 -15.44
N GLU A 482 -7.27 35.78 -14.37
CA GLU A 482 -6.42 36.84 -13.84
C GLU A 482 -5.10 36.28 -13.28
N GLU A 483 -5.13 35.07 -12.74
CA GLU A 483 -3.99 34.36 -12.18
C GLU A 483 -2.97 33.98 -13.25
N TRP A 484 -3.44 33.58 -14.44
CA TRP A 484 -2.55 33.32 -15.58
C TRP A 484 -1.94 34.60 -16.13
N GLU A 485 -2.72 35.68 -16.22
CA GLU A 485 -2.19 36.99 -16.59
C GLU A 485 -1.12 37.48 -15.61
N HIS A 486 -1.33 37.23 -14.31
CA HIS A 486 -0.33 37.48 -13.28
C HIS A 486 0.94 36.62 -13.49
N LEU A 487 0.79 35.31 -13.69
CA LEU A 487 1.91 34.40 -14.00
C LEU A 487 2.70 34.87 -15.22
N ARG A 488 2.02 35.22 -16.31
CA ARG A 488 2.64 35.70 -17.56
C ARG A 488 3.43 36.98 -17.35
N LYS A 489 2.96 37.87 -16.48
CA LYS A 489 3.61 39.16 -16.19
C LYS A 489 4.86 39.00 -15.32
N PHE A 490 4.77 38.17 -14.27
CA PHE A 490 5.83 38.07 -13.25
C PHE A 490 6.79 36.89 -13.47
N ASN A 491 6.34 35.82 -14.14
CA ASN A 491 7.12 34.62 -14.47
C ASN A 491 6.95 34.24 -15.96
N PRO A 492 7.34 35.12 -16.90
CA PRO A 492 7.06 34.94 -18.34
C PRO A 492 7.71 33.69 -18.93
N LYS A 493 8.88 33.29 -18.43
CA LYS A 493 9.57 32.07 -18.87
C LYS A 493 8.76 30.82 -18.49
N LEU A 494 8.34 30.72 -17.23
CA LEU A 494 7.56 29.58 -16.73
C LEU A 494 6.20 29.45 -17.44
N ALA A 495 5.55 30.58 -17.71
CA ALA A 495 4.33 30.62 -18.52
C ALA A 495 4.57 30.14 -19.97
N ALA A 496 5.65 30.61 -20.61
CA ALA A 496 6.01 30.20 -21.97
C ALA A 496 6.35 28.70 -22.03
N ASP A 497 7.19 28.23 -21.11
CA ASP A 497 7.59 26.82 -21.01
C ASP A 497 6.36 25.92 -20.84
N THR A 498 5.40 26.33 -20.01
CA THR A 498 4.15 25.57 -19.76
C THR A 498 3.27 25.50 -21.00
N VAL A 499 3.10 26.60 -21.76
CA VAL A 499 2.30 26.59 -23.01
C VAL A 499 3.03 25.86 -24.13
N HIS A 500 4.35 25.89 -24.17
CA HIS A 500 5.14 25.15 -25.16
C HIS A 500 4.98 23.63 -25.04
N LEU A 501 4.64 23.10 -23.86
CA LEU A 501 4.32 21.69 -23.67
C LEU A 501 3.10 21.25 -24.51
N GLU A 502 2.04 22.07 -24.57
CA GLU A 502 0.86 21.81 -25.41
C GLU A 502 1.22 21.66 -26.90
N ILE A 503 2.10 22.53 -27.39
CA ILE A 503 2.54 22.53 -28.80
C ILE A 503 3.33 21.25 -29.10
N THR A 504 4.12 20.78 -28.13
CA THR A 504 4.95 19.58 -28.28
C THR A 504 4.12 18.31 -28.24
N ASP A 505 3.05 18.27 -27.42
CA ASP A 505 2.11 17.16 -27.36
C ASP A 505 1.21 17.08 -28.59
N GLN A 506 0.84 18.20 -29.20
CA GLN A 506 0.11 18.23 -30.48
C GLN A 506 0.96 17.80 -31.69
N ILE A 507 2.30 17.88 -31.62
CA ILE A 507 3.21 17.41 -32.68
C ILE A 507 3.52 15.91 -32.56
N ARG A 508 3.24 15.31 -31.39
CA ARG A 508 3.45 13.87 -31.12
C ARG A 508 2.22 12.99 -31.37
N LEU A 509 1.08 13.58 -31.70
CA LEU A 509 -0.14 12.93 -32.20
C LEU A 509 -0.23 13.08 -33.72
#